data_AF-A0A9Q4D332-F1
#
_entry.id   AF-A0A9Q4D332-F1
#
_cell.length_a   1.000
_cell.length_b   1.000
_cell.length_c   1.000
_cell.angle_alpha   90.00
_cell.angle_beta   90.00
_cell.angle_gamma   90.00
#
_symmetry.space_group_name_H-M   'P 1'
#
loop_
_entity.id
_entity.type
_entity.pdbx_description
1 polymer ?
#
loop_
_entity_poly.entity_id
_entity_poly.type
_entity_poly.pdbx_seq_one_letter_code
_entity_poly.pdbx_strand_id
1 'polypeptide(L)' 'MGDAGTFAEARFMTVTEVAEMMRVSRMTVYRMIHAGELPAVRFGRSYRVPQ' A
#
# COMPACT_ATOMS: atom_id res chain seq x y z
N MET A 1 -14.07 -20.58 16.15
CA MET A 1 -15.32 -20.46 15.37
C MET A 1 -15.76 -19.02 15.44
N GLY A 2 -15.61 -18.29 14.34
CA GLY A 2 -16.15 -16.93 14.15
C GLY A 2 -15.21 -15.79 14.55
N ASP A 3 -14.17 -15.54 13.75
CA ASP A 3 -13.44 -14.26 13.78
C ASP A 3 -14.43 -13.13 13.48
N ALA A 4 -14.72 -12.34 14.51
CA ALA A 4 -15.49 -11.12 14.39
C ALA A 4 -14.58 -10.03 13.82
N GLY A 5 -14.76 -9.73 12.54
CA GLY A 5 -14.11 -8.61 11.89
C GLY A 5 -13.86 -8.92 10.41
N THR A 6 -13.86 -7.99 9.46
CA THR A 6 -14.10 -6.56 9.56
C THR A 6 -14.20 -6.04 8.11
N PHE A 7 -15.04 -5.04 7.83
CA PHE A 7 -14.78 -4.16 6.68
C PHE A 7 -13.41 -3.41 6.76
N ALA A 8 -12.62 -3.65 7.82
CA ALA A 8 -11.20 -3.32 8.01
C ALA A 8 -10.22 -4.38 7.47
N GLU A 9 -10.68 -5.41 6.78
CA GLU A 9 -9.81 -6.43 6.15
C GLU A 9 -9.18 -5.97 4.82
N ALA A 10 -9.52 -4.78 4.32
CA ALA A 10 -8.70 -4.11 3.32
C ALA A 10 -7.43 -3.58 4.01
N ARG A 11 -6.42 -4.44 4.15
CA ARG A 11 -5.11 -4.07 4.68
C ARG A 11 -4.45 -3.11 3.70
N PHE A 12 -4.40 -1.83 4.06
CA PHE A 12 -3.69 -0.83 3.29
C PHE A 12 -2.30 -0.64 3.89
N MET A 13 -1.27 -0.86 3.07
CA MET A 13 0.12 -0.62 3.41
C MET A 13 0.52 0.81 3.01
N THR A 14 1.35 1.44 3.81
CA THR A 14 1.99 2.69 3.44
C THR A 14 3.10 2.44 2.42
N VAL A 15 3.48 3.50 1.68
CA VAL A 15 4.63 3.46 0.76
C VAL A 15 5.90 2.97 1.44
N THR A 16 6.08 3.28 2.73
CA THR A 16 7.24 2.84 3.51
C THR A 16 7.21 1.33 3.76
N GLU A 17 6.08 0.79 4.18
CA GLU A 17 5.93 -0.66 4.43
C GLU A 17 6.12 -1.47 3.15
N VAL A 18 5.58 -1.00 2.03
CA VAL A 18 5.78 -1.63 0.71
C VAL A 18 7.24 -1.58 0.30
N ALA A 19 7.93 -0.45 0.54
CA ALA A 19 9.33 -0.30 0.24
C ALA A 19 10.21 -1.28 1.03
N GLU A 20 9.92 -1.47 2.31
CA GLU A 20 10.62 -2.43 3.17
C GLU A 20 10.35 -3.88 2.74
N MET A 21 9.10 -4.22 2.44
CA MET A 21 8.72 -5.56 1.98
C MET A 21 9.37 -5.93 0.65
N MET A 22 9.37 -5.01 -0.31
CA MET A 22 9.97 -5.21 -1.63
C MET A 22 11.49 -4.99 -1.66
N ARG A 23 12.08 -4.50 -0.55
CA ARG A 23 13.49 -4.09 -0.45
C ARG A 23 13.90 -3.06 -1.50
N VAL A 24 13.00 -2.12 -1.77
CA VAL A 24 13.23 -1.01 -2.71
C VAL A 24 13.20 0.33 -1.98
N SER A 25 13.63 1.39 -2.65
CA SER A 25 13.49 2.74 -2.11
C SER A 25 12.03 3.22 -2.17
N ARG A 26 11.62 4.13 -1.28
CA ARG A 26 10.31 4.83 -1.36
C ARG A 26 10.10 5.49 -2.72
N MET A 27 11.16 6.00 -3.34
CA MET A 27 11.11 6.62 -4.67
C MET A 27 10.77 5.58 -5.76
N THR A 28 11.27 4.36 -5.63
CA THR A 28 10.92 3.25 -6.54
C THR A 28 9.44 2.92 -6.41
N VAL A 29 8.90 2.84 -5.19
CA VAL A 29 7.45 2.62 -4.99
C VAL A 29 6.63 3.76 -5.60
N TYR A 30 7.00 5.02 -5.38
CA TYR A 30 6.34 6.15 -6.04
C TYR A 30 6.40 6.05 -7.57
N ARG A 31 7.55 5.68 -8.14
CA ARG A 31 7.69 5.46 -9.58
C ARG A 31 6.77 4.35 -10.08
N MET A 32 6.65 3.22 -9.38
CA MET A 32 5.74 2.13 -9.75
C MET A 32 4.27 2.56 -9.69
N ILE A 33 3.90 3.35 -8.68
CA ILE A 33 2.55 3.91 -8.57
C ILE A 33 2.26 4.84 -9.76
N HIS A 34 3.19 5.74 -10.08
CA HIS A 34 3.04 6.67 -11.21
C HIS A 34 3.10 5.97 -12.57
N ALA A 35 3.80 4.85 -12.69
CA ALA A 35 3.84 4.00 -13.87
C ALA A 35 2.58 3.12 -14.02
N GLY A 36 1.77 3.00 -12.96
CA GLY A 36 0.60 2.12 -12.92
C GLY A 36 0.93 0.65 -12.65
N GLU A 37 2.18 0.33 -12.31
CA GLU A 37 2.62 -1.04 -11.98
C GLU A 37 2.18 -1.47 -10.59
N LEU A 38 1.95 -0.51 -9.69
CA LEU A 38 1.56 -0.78 -8.31
C LEU A 38 0.23 -0.07 -7.99
N PRO A 39 -0.85 -0.82 -7.69
CA PRO A 39 -2.13 -0.22 -7.37
C PRO A 39 -1.99 0.59 -6.08
N ALA A 40 -2.34 1.87 -6.12
CA ALA A 40 -2.33 2.73 -4.94
C ALA A 40 -3.53 3.66 -4.91
N VAL A 41 -4.05 3.85 -3.71
CA VAL A 41 -5.14 4.75 -3.38
C VAL A 41 -4.56 5.98 -2.69
N ARG A 42 -4.88 7.16 -3.21
CA ARG A 42 -4.49 8.42 -2.60
C ARG A 42 -5.42 8.72 -1.42
N PHE A 43 -4.90 8.61 -0.21
CA PHE A 43 -5.55 9.07 1.02
C PHE A 43 -5.01 10.45 1.39
N GLY A 44 -5.68 11.49 0.91
CA GLY A 44 -5.31 12.89 1.15
C GLY A 44 -3.93 13.24 0.56
N ARG A 45 -2.94 13.43 1.45
CA ARG A 45 -1.56 13.78 1.08
C ARG A 45 -0.64 12.56 0.95
N SER A 46 -1.14 11.36 1.28
CA SER A 46 -0.36 10.12 1.30
C SER A 46 -0.94 9.08 0.35
N TYR A 47 -0.08 8.19 -0.13
CA TYR A 47 -0.50 7.02 -0.91
C TYR A 47 -0.55 5.81 0.00
N ARG A 48 -1.57 4.98 -0.24
CA ARG A 48 -1.76 3.70 0.42
C ARG A 48 -1.94 2.62 -0.63
N VAL A 49 -1.29 1.50 -0.43
CA VAL A 49 -1.27 0.37 -1.35
C VAL A 49 -2.12 -0.72 -0.73
N PRO A 50 -3.21 -1.18 -1.37
CA PRO A 50 -3.91 -2.36 -0.88
C PRO A 50 -2.94 -3.55 -0.92
N GLN A 51 -2.89 -4.33 0.18
CA GLN A 51 -2.13 -5.59 0.25
C GLN A 51 -2.58 -6.55 -0.85
#